data_AF-A0A832AJ41-F1
#
_entry.id   AF-A0A832AJ41-F1
#
_cell.length_a   1.000
_cell.length_b   1.000
_cell.length_c   1.000
_cell.angle_alpha   90.00
_cell.angle_beta   90.00
_cell.angle_gamma   90.00
#
_symmetry.space_group_name_H-M   'P 1'
#
loop_
_entity.id
_entity.type
_entity.pdbx_description
1 polymer ?
#
loop_
_entity_poly.entity_id
_entity_poly.type
_entity_poly.pdbx_seq_one_letter_code
_entity_poly.pdbx_strand_id
1 'polypeptide(L)'
;MDLISLLQIFDSAVRLATPLLLACLAGLFSERAGIFDIGLEGKILVSAFFAAGVATLTGSVWIGLIAGLMGSIAFSAMHGLASITFRGNQLISGVALNFLASGLTVLVAEAWFALGGRSPGLKNSERFLPIELPFAESLSGVPVLGPIYKELISGHTLLVYVALLMVPISWFVLYRTRFGLRLRAVGENPAAVDTAGISVVRMRYAAMLIAGILCGLAGVYLSTGLGAGFGKEMSAGRGYIALAALIFAKWRPWYALGATMLFGLLEAVANRYQNIDLGGFIVPVQFMQALPYILTVIILAGFVGKAIPPRAGGQPYVKER
;
A
#
# COMPACT_ATOMS: atom_id res chain seq x y z
N MET A 1 -16.32 -26.87 0.90
CA MET A 1 -15.18 -26.22 0.21
C MET A 1 -14.02 -27.18 0.27
N ASP A 2 -13.44 -27.53 -0.87
CA ASP A 2 -12.26 -28.40 -0.90
C ASP A 2 -11.02 -27.65 -0.42
N LEU A 3 -10.06 -28.35 0.19
CA LEU A 3 -8.86 -27.75 0.78
C LEU A 3 -8.10 -26.84 -0.22
N ILE A 4 -8.03 -27.25 -1.48
CA ILE A 4 -7.38 -26.50 -2.57
C ILE A 4 -8.10 -25.16 -2.82
N SER A 5 -9.44 -25.16 -2.80
CA SER A 5 -10.20 -23.91 -2.98
C SER A 5 -9.94 -22.92 -1.83
N LEU A 6 -9.81 -23.42 -0.61
CA LEU A 6 -9.45 -22.61 0.54
C LEU A 6 -8.03 -22.02 0.40
N LEU A 7 -7.06 -22.84 -0.01
CA LEU A 7 -5.68 -22.39 -0.25
C LEU A 7 -5.60 -21.31 -1.34
N GLN A 8 -6.32 -21.46 -2.45
CA GLN A 8 -6.40 -20.45 -3.52
C GLN A 8 -6.96 -19.11 -3.06
N ILE A 9 -7.94 -19.13 -2.14
CA ILE A 9 -8.51 -17.91 -1.55
C ILE A 9 -7.47 -17.22 -0.66
N PHE A 10 -6.77 -17.96 0.19
CA PHE A 10 -5.72 -17.40 1.04
C PHE A 10 -4.53 -16.87 0.23
N ASP A 11 -4.11 -17.60 -0.79
CA ASP A 11 -3.06 -17.19 -1.73
C ASP A 11 -3.44 -15.88 -2.45
N SER A 12 -4.67 -15.79 -2.97
CA SER A 12 -5.23 -14.54 -3.51
C SER A 12 -5.30 -13.43 -2.46
N ALA A 13 -5.66 -13.75 -1.21
CA ALA A 13 -5.75 -12.78 -0.13
C ALA A 13 -4.40 -12.13 0.17
N VAL A 14 -3.32 -12.93 0.22
CA VAL A 14 -1.95 -12.42 0.42
C VAL A 14 -1.55 -11.47 -0.70
N ARG A 15 -1.84 -11.84 -1.96
CA ARG A 15 -1.52 -11.00 -3.12
C ARG A 15 -2.28 -9.67 -3.11
N LEU A 16 -3.58 -9.70 -2.82
CA LEU A 16 -4.41 -8.48 -2.74
C LEU A 16 -4.10 -7.62 -1.51
N ALA A 17 -3.70 -8.24 -0.40
CA ALA A 17 -3.29 -7.53 0.82
C ALA A 17 -1.93 -6.83 0.70
N THR A 18 -1.04 -7.30 -0.16
CA THR A 18 0.34 -6.78 -0.30
C THR A 18 0.42 -5.26 -0.58
N PRO A 19 -0.28 -4.70 -1.60
CA PRO A 19 -0.22 -3.26 -1.85
C PRO A 19 -0.91 -2.46 -0.72
N LEU A 20 -1.96 -3.02 -0.12
CA LEU A 20 -2.63 -2.41 1.04
C LEU A 20 -1.70 -2.33 2.25
N LEU A 21 -0.94 -3.39 2.53
CA LEU A 21 0.02 -3.47 3.62
C LEU A 21 1.12 -2.42 3.49
N LEU A 22 1.74 -2.36 2.31
CA LEU A 22 2.80 -1.39 2.03
C LEU A 22 2.30 0.06 2.16
N ALA A 23 1.12 0.36 1.59
CA ALA A 23 0.50 1.68 1.72
C ALA A 23 0.06 1.99 3.18
N CYS A 24 -0.40 0.99 3.93
CA CYS A 24 -0.78 1.16 5.34
C CYS A 24 0.43 1.45 6.22
N LEU A 25 1.55 0.76 5.97
CA LEU A 25 2.83 1.06 6.62
C LEU A 25 3.36 2.45 6.20
N ALA A 26 3.17 2.86 4.94
CA ALA A 26 3.52 4.21 4.49
C ALA A 26 2.74 5.28 5.29
N GLY A 27 1.41 5.12 5.39
CA GLY A 27 0.55 5.96 6.21
C GLY A 27 0.92 5.93 7.70
N LEU A 28 1.33 4.76 8.21
CA LEU A 28 1.81 4.64 9.58
C LEU A 28 3.00 5.58 9.85
N PHE A 29 3.99 5.64 8.95
CA PHE A 29 5.14 6.53 9.14
C PHE A 29 4.77 8.01 9.02
N SER A 30 4.00 8.40 8.00
CA SER A 30 3.60 9.80 7.80
C SER A 30 2.74 10.30 8.96
N GLU A 31 1.74 9.53 9.38
CA GLU A 31 0.84 9.93 10.46
C GLU A 31 1.52 9.92 11.83
N ARG A 32 2.44 8.99 12.09
CA ARG A 32 3.26 9.04 13.31
C ARG A 32 4.14 10.29 13.37
N ALA A 33 4.42 10.95 12.24
CA ALA A 33 5.09 12.24 12.18
C ALA A 33 4.13 13.44 12.23
N GLY A 34 2.82 13.21 12.36
CA GLY A 34 1.79 14.25 12.36
C GLY A 34 1.42 14.77 10.97
N ILE A 35 1.63 13.97 9.91
CA ILE A 35 1.22 14.30 8.54
C ILE A 35 0.18 13.31 8.05
N PHE A 36 -1.04 13.79 7.82
CA PHE A 36 -2.10 13.04 7.16
C PHE A 36 -1.88 13.02 5.67
N ASP A 37 -1.83 11.81 5.10
CA ASP A 37 -1.41 11.60 3.73
C ASP A 37 -2.52 10.90 2.95
N ILE A 38 -3.56 11.65 2.58
CA ILE A 38 -4.58 11.15 1.64
C ILE A 38 -3.98 10.92 0.24
N GLY A 39 -2.79 11.49 -0.01
CA GLY A 39 -2.02 11.35 -1.25
C GLY A 39 -1.45 9.96 -1.51
N LEU A 40 -1.60 8.99 -0.60
CA LEU A 40 -1.12 7.61 -0.79
C LEU A 40 -1.67 6.98 -2.07
N GLU A 41 -2.94 7.26 -2.42
CA GLU A 41 -3.58 6.78 -3.65
C GLU A 41 -2.80 7.23 -4.90
N GLY A 42 -2.53 8.53 -5.02
CA GLY A 42 -1.80 9.09 -6.15
C GLY A 42 -0.35 8.61 -6.22
N LYS A 43 0.30 8.42 -5.06
CA LYS A 43 1.67 7.87 -4.99
C LYS A 43 1.75 6.45 -5.52
N ILE A 44 0.79 5.59 -5.15
CA ILE A 44 0.67 4.23 -5.68
C ILE A 44 0.46 4.28 -7.20
N LEU A 45 -0.48 5.12 -7.68
CA LEU A 45 -0.82 5.21 -9.09
C LEU A 45 0.35 5.67 -9.96
N VAL A 46 1.03 6.75 -9.55
CA VAL A 46 2.21 7.28 -10.25
C VAL A 46 3.34 6.26 -10.25
N SER A 47 3.55 5.57 -9.13
CA SER A 47 4.55 4.53 -9.05
C SER A 47 4.25 3.36 -9.99
N ALA A 48 3.00 2.90 -10.02
CA ALA A 48 2.57 1.82 -10.90
C ALA A 48 2.77 2.18 -12.38
N PHE A 49 2.45 3.43 -12.75
CA PHE A 49 2.68 3.97 -14.09
C PHE A 49 4.16 3.97 -14.47
N PHE A 50 5.02 4.64 -13.69
CA PHE A 50 6.44 4.73 -14.01
C PHE A 50 7.11 3.36 -13.99
N ALA A 51 6.69 2.46 -13.10
CA ALA A 51 7.23 1.11 -13.04
C ALA A 51 6.97 0.31 -14.32
N ALA A 52 5.71 0.23 -14.75
CA ALA A 52 5.37 -0.49 -15.98
C ALA A 52 5.87 0.25 -17.22
N GLY A 53 5.67 1.57 -17.30
CA GLY A 53 6.06 2.36 -18.47
C GLY A 53 7.57 2.29 -18.75
N VAL A 54 8.40 2.47 -17.72
CA VAL A 54 9.85 2.38 -17.88
C VAL A 54 10.31 0.93 -18.06
N ALA A 55 9.69 -0.05 -17.40
CA ALA A 55 10.00 -1.46 -17.65
C ALA A 55 9.73 -1.85 -19.10
N THR A 56 8.61 -1.40 -19.69
CA THR A 56 8.31 -1.63 -21.12
C THR A 56 9.34 -0.99 -22.03
N LEU A 57 9.75 0.25 -21.75
CA LEU A 57 10.72 0.97 -22.61
C LEU A 57 12.14 0.41 -22.52
N THR A 58 12.52 -0.12 -21.35
CA THR A 58 13.89 -0.57 -21.07
C THR A 58 14.06 -2.09 -21.14
N GLY A 59 12.97 -2.85 -21.15
CA GLY A 59 12.99 -4.31 -21.08
C GLY A 59 13.33 -4.88 -19.69
N SER A 60 13.45 -4.04 -18.65
CA SER A 60 13.96 -4.42 -17.32
C SER A 60 13.04 -3.99 -16.17
N VAL A 61 12.53 -4.97 -15.43
CA VAL A 61 11.69 -4.74 -14.24
C VAL A 61 12.43 -3.96 -13.15
N TRP A 62 13.75 -4.11 -13.04
CA TRP A 62 14.53 -3.43 -11.99
C TRP A 62 14.66 -1.92 -12.24
N ILE A 63 14.82 -1.52 -13.51
CA ILE A 63 14.81 -0.11 -13.89
C ILE A 63 13.40 0.46 -13.69
N GLY A 64 12.37 -0.31 -14.03
CA GLY A 64 10.99 0.01 -13.69
C GLY A 64 10.78 0.22 -12.19
N LEU A 65 11.28 -0.67 -11.34
CA LEU A 65 11.20 -0.54 -9.88
C LEU A 65 11.80 0.78 -9.40
N ILE A 66 12.99 1.14 -9.89
CA ILE A 66 13.65 2.40 -9.51
C ILE A 66 12.83 3.60 -9.99
N ALA A 67 12.33 3.58 -11.23
CA ALA A 67 11.50 4.65 -11.76
C ALA A 67 10.19 4.82 -10.97
N GLY A 68 9.53 3.71 -10.64
CA GLY A 68 8.32 3.69 -9.80
C GLY A 68 8.58 4.24 -8.40
N LEU A 69 9.69 3.86 -7.75
CA LEU A 69 10.09 4.40 -6.46
C LEU A 69 10.32 5.91 -6.53
N MET A 70 11.07 6.37 -7.53
CA MET A 70 11.38 7.78 -7.72
C MET A 70 10.12 8.61 -7.98
N GLY A 71 9.16 8.10 -8.76
CA GLY A 71 7.86 8.74 -8.98
C GLY A 71 7.07 8.93 -7.68
N SER A 72 6.99 7.89 -6.85
CA SER A 72 6.33 7.97 -5.54
C SER A 72 7.05 8.91 -4.57
N ILE A 73 8.39 8.84 -4.51
CA ILE A 73 9.21 9.72 -3.67
C ILE A 73 9.03 11.18 -4.09
N ALA A 74 8.98 11.48 -5.39
CA ALA A 74 8.74 12.83 -5.90
C ALA A 74 7.37 13.36 -5.45
N PHE A 75 6.30 12.57 -5.59
CA PHE A 75 4.96 12.95 -5.12
C PHE A 75 4.92 13.09 -3.58
N SER A 76 5.65 12.23 -2.86
CA SER A 76 5.77 12.32 -1.41
C SER A 76 6.53 13.58 -0.96
N ALA A 77 7.57 13.97 -1.70
CA ALA A 77 8.32 15.19 -1.46
C ALA A 77 7.49 16.43 -1.77
N MET A 78 6.69 16.43 -2.85
CA MET A 78 5.72 17.50 -3.15
C MET A 78 4.70 17.65 -2.02
N HIS A 79 4.17 16.54 -1.50
CA HIS A 79 3.27 16.57 -0.35
C HIS A 79 3.95 17.14 0.89
N GLY A 80 5.18 16.69 1.19
CA GLY A 80 5.98 17.20 2.30
C GLY A 80 6.30 18.69 2.16
N LEU A 81 6.58 19.16 0.95
CA LEU A 81 6.85 20.57 0.66
C LEU A 81 5.61 21.45 0.91
N ALA A 82 4.46 21.03 0.40
CA ALA A 82 3.19 21.72 0.64
C ALA A 82 2.80 21.72 2.14
N SER A 83 2.91 20.59 2.82
CA SER A 83 2.43 20.41 4.20
C SER A 83 3.41 20.88 5.28
N ILE A 84 4.70 20.68 5.10
CA ILE A 84 5.74 20.96 6.11
C ILE A 84 6.32 22.35 5.90
N THR A 85 6.73 22.68 4.67
CA THR A 85 7.44 23.93 4.37
C THR A 85 6.46 25.08 4.16
N PHE A 86 5.46 24.89 3.30
CA PHE A 86 4.44 25.90 3.05
C PHE A 86 3.27 25.87 4.03
N ARG A 87 3.26 24.90 4.95
CA ARG A 87 2.25 24.80 6.03
C ARG A 87 0.82 24.76 5.50
N GLY A 88 0.63 24.24 4.28
CA GLY A 88 -0.67 24.07 3.66
C GLY A 88 -1.49 22.98 4.34
N ASN A 89 -2.80 22.99 4.06
CA ASN A 89 -3.69 21.94 4.54
C ASN A 89 -3.31 20.59 3.90
N GLN A 90 -3.01 19.62 4.76
CA GLN A 90 -2.53 18.29 4.37
C GLN A 90 -3.59 17.51 3.57
N LEU A 91 -4.87 17.62 3.93
CA LEU A 91 -5.95 16.95 3.20
C LEU A 91 -6.08 17.52 1.79
N ILE A 92 -6.04 18.86 1.65
CA ILE A 92 -6.14 19.53 0.34
C ILE A 92 -4.94 19.16 -0.54
N SER A 93 -3.72 19.19 0.00
CA SER A 93 -2.52 18.80 -0.75
C SER A 93 -2.56 17.33 -1.18
N GLY A 94 -3.01 16.43 -0.29
CA GLY A 94 -3.12 15.01 -0.61
C GLY A 94 -4.12 14.75 -1.73
N VAL A 95 -5.32 15.35 -1.65
CA VAL A 95 -6.35 15.25 -2.69
C VAL A 95 -5.87 15.85 -4.02
N ALA A 96 -5.19 16.99 -3.99
CA ALA A 96 -4.63 17.60 -5.20
C ALA A 96 -3.60 16.68 -5.88
N LEU A 97 -2.76 15.98 -5.11
CA LEU A 97 -1.81 15.01 -5.65
C LEU A 97 -2.51 13.80 -6.26
N ASN A 98 -3.64 13.34 -5.70
CA ASN A 98 -4.42 12.26 -6.28
C ASN A 98 -5.00 12.66 -7.64
N PHE A 99 -5.56 13.87 -7.77
CA PHE A 99 -6.04 14.37 -9.06
C PHE A 99 -4.91 14.56 -10.06
N LEU A 100 -3.77 15.10 -9.62
CA LEU A 100 -2.59 15.22 -10.47
C LEU A 100 -2.12 13.85 -10.95
N ALA A 101 -2.04 12.84 -10.07
CA ALA A 101 -1.66 11.48 -10.43
C ALA A 101 -2.63 10.86 -11.44
N SER A 102 -3.93 10.99 -11.20
CA SER A 102 -4.99 10.49 -12.09
C SER A 102 -4.85 11.07 -13.50
N GLY A 103 -4.72 12.40 -13.63
CA GLY A 103 -4.57 13.04 -14.94
C GLY A 103 -3.21 12.78 -15.59
N LEU A 104 -2.11 12.93 -14.83
CA LEU A 104 -0.75 12.82 -15.33
C LEU A 104 -0.45 11.42 -15.85
N THR A 105 -0.79 10.38 -15.10
CA THR A 105 -0.46 9.00 -15.51
C THR A 105 -1.19 8.60 -16.78
N VAL A 106 -2.45 9.00 -16.95
CA VAL A 106 -3.22 8.73 -18.16
C VAL A 106 -2.68 9.54 -19.35
N LEU A 107 -2.40 10.83 -19.16
CA LEU A 107 -1.88 11.71 -20.21
C LEU A 107 -0.51 11.25 -20.73
N VAL A 108 0.41 10.94 -19.82
CA VAL A 108 1.77 10.50 -20.20
C VAL A 108 1.73 9.09 -20.79
N ALA A 109 0.91 8.18 -20.26
CA ALA A 109 0.72 6.86 -20.87
C ALA A 109 0.18 6.95 -22.30
N GLU A 110 -0.76 7.87 -22.56
CA GLU A 110 -1.26 8.11 -23.91
C GLU A 110 -0.17 8.65 -24.83
N ALA A 111 0.60 9.64 -24.36
CA ALA A 111 1.69 10.20 -25.14
C ALA A 111 2.82 9.19 -25.44
N TRP A 112 3.10 8.26 -24.52
CA TRP A 112 4.17 7.28 -24.67
C TRP A 112 3.77 6.07 -25.51
N PHE A 113 2.52 5.61 -25.39
CA PHE A 113 2.12 4.30 -25.91
C PHE A 113 0.95 4.36 -26.89
N ALA A 114 0.17 5.44 -26.94
CA ALA A 114 -1.02 5.57 -27.79
C ALA A 114 -2.03 4.42 -27.62
N LEU A 115 -2.16 3.92 -26.38
CA LEU A 115 -3.03 2.78 -26.00
C LEU A 115 -4.18 3.19 -25.07
N GLY A 116 -4.71 4.40 -25.27
CA GLY A 116 -5.77 4.95 -24.44
C GLY A 116 -5.34 5.07 -22.98
N GLY A 117 -4.17 5.64 -22.69
CA GLY A 117 -3.67 5.83 -21.32
C GLY A 117 -3.28 4.56 -20.57
N ARG A 118 -2.85 3.51 -21.30
CA ARG A 118 -2.36 2.24 -20.75
C ARG A 118 -0.95 1.96 -21.26
N SER A 119 -0.19 1.11 -20.56
CA SER A 119 1.06 0.58 -21.13
C SER A 119 0.77 -0.69 -21.94
N PRO A 120 1.69 -1.10 -22.84
CA PRO A 120 1.73 -2.45 -23.36
C PRO A 120 1.82 -3.49 -22.23
N GLY A 121 1.46 -4.73 -22.57
CA GLY A 121 1.61 -5.87 -21.66
C GLY A 121 3.09 -6.17 -21.39
N LEU A 122 3.46 -6.31 -20.12
CA LEU A 122 4.83 -6.57 -19.69
C LEU A 122 5.24 -8.02 -20.02
N LYS A 123 6.39 -8.16 -20.67
CA LYS A 123 7.05 -9.45 -20.92
C LYS A 123 7.77 -9.96 -19.68
N ASN A 124 8.27 -11.20 -19.72
CA ASN A 124 8.88 -11.86 -18.56
C ASN A 124 10.01 -11.06 -17.89
N SER A 125 10.91 -10.40 -18.64
CA SER A 125 11.99 -9.58 -18.08
C SER A 125 11.55 -8.21 -17.54
N GLU A 126 10.32 -7.81 -17.88
CA GLU A 126 9.72 -6.52 -17.57
C GLU A 126 8.81 -6.60 -16.34
N ARG A 127 8.62 -7.79 -15.78
CA ARG A 127 7.73 -8.04 -14.63
C ARG A 127 8.41 -8.93 -13.57
N PHE A 128 7.98 -8.80 -12.32
CA PHE A 128 8.45 -9.70 -11.26
C PHE A 128 7.69 -11.01 -11.37
N LEU A 129 8.42 -12.08 -11.65
CA LEU A 129 7.85 -13.43 -11.67
C LEU A 129 7.78 -14.02 -10.26
N PRO A 130 6.84 -14.96 -10.02
CA PRO A 130 6.84 -15.81 -8.85
C PRO A 130 8.21 -16.43 -8.57
N ILE A 131 8.61 -16.45 -7.30
CA ILE A 131 9.80 -17.17 -6.84
C ILE A 131 9.34 -18.46 -6.18
N GLU A 132 9.87 -19.58 -6.65
CA GLU A 132 9.72 -20.86 -5.96
C GLU A 132 10.75 -20.98 -4.83
N LEU A 133 10.27 -21.16 -3.61
CA LEU A 133 11.13 -21.33 -2.44
C LEU A 133 11.77 -22.72 -2.45
N PRO A 134 13.00 -22.85 -1.91
CA PRO A 134 13.66 -24.15 -1.82
C PRO A 134 12.78 -25.15 -1.06
N PHE A 135 12.86 -26.42 -1.47
CA PHE A 135 12.09 -27.55 -0.95
C PHE A 135 10.59 -27.60 -1.32
N ALA A 136 10.08 -26.67 -2.13
CA ALA A 136 8.68 -26.65 -2.54
C ALA A 136 8.25 -27.90 -3.33
N GLU A 137 9.12 -28.40 -4.22
CA GLU A 137 8.85 -29.64 -4.96
C GLU A 137 8.97 -30.88 -4.06
N SER A 138 9.99 -30.94 -3.19
CA SER A 138 10.23 -32.10 -2.33
C SER A 138 9.17 -32.29 -1.24
N LEU A 139 8.56 -31.21 -0.73
CA LEU A 139 7.49 -31.29 0.26
C LEU A 139 6.10 -31.52 -0.36
N SER A 140 5.96 -31.44 -1.69
CA SER A 140 4.66 -31.56 -2.36
C SER A 140 3.94 -32.89 -2.10
N GLY A 141 4.69 -33.96 -1.80
CA GLY A 141 4.15 -35.28 -1.45
C GLY A 141 3.62 -35.42 -0.02
N VAL A 142 3.85 -34.43 0.85
CA VAL A 142 3.36 -34.47 2.24
C VAL A 142 1.91 -33.98 2.29
N PRO A 143 0.95 -34.81 2.75
CA PRO A 143 -0.46 -34.39 2.83
C PRO A 143 -0.61 -33.15 3.73
N VAL A 144 -1.43 -32.19 3.29
CA VAL A 144 -1.72 -30.90 3.95
C VAL A 144 -0.53 -29.93 3.95
N LEU A 145 0.65 -30.32 4.45
CA LEU A 145 1.82 -29.44 4.56
C LEU A 145 2.45 -29.10 3.20
N GLY A 146 2.49 -30.05 2.26
CA GLY A 146 3.00 -29.84 0.91
C GLY A 146 2.22 -28.79 0.13
N PRO A 147 0.88 -28.93 0.01
CA PRO A 147 0.03 -27.93 -0.63
C PRO A 147 0.11 -26.55 0.03
N ILE A 148 0.15 -26.47 1.37
CA ILE A 148 0.32 -25.18 2.07
C ILE A 148 1.66 -24.53 1.70
N TYR A 149 2.77 -25.27 1.77
CA TYR A 149 4.07 -24.70 1.49
C TYR A 149 4.22 -24.31 0.02
N LYS A 150 3.70 -25.13 -0.91
CA LYS A 150 3.78 -24.88 -2.35
C LYS A 150 2.84 -23.77 -2.84
N GLU A 151 1.58 -23.76 -2.41
CA GLU A 151 0.56 -22.85 -2.92
C GLU A 151 0.41 -21.57 -2.09
N LEU A 152 0.66 -21.61 -0.77
CA LEU A 152 0.43 -20.46 0.09
C LEU A 152 1.72 -19.71 0.44
N ILE A 153 2.83 -20.43 0.66
CA ILE A 153 4.10 -19.84 1.13
C ILE A 153 5.04 -19.56 -0.05
N SER A 154 5.17 -20.51 -0.97
CA SER A 154 5.94 -20.39 -2.21
C SER A 154 5.10 -19.80 -3.35
N GLY A 155 5.73 -19.35 -4.45
CA GLY A 155 5.02 -18.89 -5.64
C GLY A 155 4.57 -17.42 -5.59
N HIS A 156 4.98 -16.67 -4.57
CA HIS A 156 4.80 -15.22 -4.53
C HIS A 156 5.96 -14.48 -5.20
N THR A 157 5.69 -13.27 -5.67
CA THR A 157 6.74 -12.41 -6.21
C THR A 157 7.61 -11.86 -5.08
N LEU A 158 8.84 -11.44 -5.41
CA LEU A 158 9.78 -10.84 -4.46
C LEU A 158 9.15 -9.77 -3.55
N LEU A 159 8.30 -8.94 -4.12
CA LEU A 159 7.67 -7.80 -3.45
C LEU A 159 6.69 -8.19 -2.35
N VAL A 160 6.07 -9.37 -2.43
CA VAL A 160 5.22 -9.90 -1.34
C VAL A 160 6.08 -10.20 -0.11
N TYR A 161 7.21 -10.88 -0.30
CA TYR A 161 8.14 -11.18 0.79
C TYR A 161 8.75 -9.90 1.38
N VAL A 162 9.09 -8.92 0.53
CA VAL A 162 9.53 -7.60 0.98
C VAL A 162 8.44 -6.92 1.81
N ALA A 163 7.17 -6.94 1.38
CA ALA A 163 6.07 -6.34 2.14
C ALA A 163 5.87 -6.98 3.51
N LEU A 164 5.94 -8.32 3.59
CA LEU A 164 5.88 -9.04 4.86
C LEU A 164 7.07 -8.70 5.77
N LEU A 165 8.28 -8.60 5.20
CA LEU A 165 9.49 -8.21 5.93
C LEU A 165 9.44 -6.74 6.41
N MET A 166 8.75 -5.86 5.69
CA MET A 166 8.57 -4.47 6.11
C MET A 166 7.76 -4.34 7.40
N VAL A 167 6.98 -5.35 7.81
CA VAL A 167 6.24 -5.33 9.08
C VAL A 167 7.17 -5.38 10.30
N PRO A 168 8.02 -6.41 10.50
CA PRO A 168 8.97 -6.44 11.60
C PRO A 168 10.00 -5.31 11.51
N ILE A 169 10.42 -4.90 10.29
CA ILE A 169 11.31 -3.74 10.12
C ILE A 169 10.63 -2.47 10.63
N SER A 170 9.38 -2.20 10.23
CA SER A 170 8.65 -1.02 10.67
C SER A 170 8.43 -1.03 12.18
N TRP A 171 8.15 -2.21 12.76
CA TRP A 171 8.07 -2.37 14.21
C TRP A 171 9.38 -2.06 14.91
N PHE A 172 10.50 -2.63 14.42
CA PHE A 172 11.81 -2.38 14.98
C PHE A 172 12.18 -0.89 14.89
N VAL A 173 12.01 -0.28 13.72
CA VAL A 173 12.29 1.15 13.49
C VAL A 173 11.45 2.02 14.43
N LEU A 174 10.13 1.81 14.52
CA LEU A 174 9.24 2.67 15.31
C LEU A 174 9.37 2.50 16.83
N TYR A 175 9.63 1.28 17.31
CA TYR A 175 9.58 0.95 18.73
C TYR A 175 10.92 0.64 19.38
N ARG A 176 11.95 0.30 18.60
CA ARG A 176 13.27 -0.11 19.11
C ARG A 176 14.40 0.86 18.75
N THR A 177 14.16 1.87 17.92
CA THR A 177 15.20 2.86 17.55
C THR A 177 14.92 4.26 18.13
N ARG A 178 16.00 5.06 18.25
CA ARG A 178 15.91 6.48 18.62
C ARG A 178 15.12 7.29 17.59
N PHE A 179 15.24 6.97 16.31
CA PHE A 179 14.46 7.60 15.25
C PHE A 179 12.95 7.39 15.49
N GLY A 180 12.52 6.16 15.75
CA GLY A 180 11.12 5.84 15.99
C GLY A 180 10.53 6.52 17.23
N LEU A 181 11.28 6.59 18.32
CA LEU A 181 10.87 7.33 19.52
C LEU A 181 10.64 8.81 19.20
N ARG A 182 11.61 9.45 18.53
CA ARG A 182 11.53 10.86 18.14
C ARG A 182 10.39 11.11 17.16
N LEU A 183 10.19 10.20 16.21
CA LEU A 183 9.13 10.31 15.21
C LEU A 183 7.76 10.30 15.88
N ARG A 184 7.51 9.33 16.76
CA ARG A 184 6.26 9.25 17.53
C ARG A 184 6.08 10.49 18.42
N ALA A 185 7.13 10.98 19.06
CA ALA A 185 7.06 12.20 19.86
C ALA A 185 6.69 13.43 19.01
N VAL A 186 7.17 13.51 17.75
CA VAL A 186 6.81 14.59 16.81
C VAL A 186 5.31 14.55 16.48
N GLY A 187 4.72 13.37 16.30
CA GLY A 187 3.28 13.23 16.07
C GLY A 187 2.41 13.52 17.30
N GLU A 188 2.94 13.39 18.51
CA GLU A 188 2.22 13.64 19.76
C GLU A 188 2.35 15.09 20.25
N ASN A 189 3.58 15.62 20.32
CA ASN A 189 3.88 16.99 20.75
C ASN A 189 5.16 17.51 20.05
N PRO A 190 5.05 18.14 18.87
CA PRO A 190 6.21 18.63 18.12
C PRO A 190 6.95 19.76 18.84
N ALA A 191 6.26 20.60 19.62
CA ALA A 191 6.89 21.68 20.38
C ALA A 191 7.88 21.11 21.43
N ALA A 192 7.46 20.08 22.17
CA ALA A 192 8.35 19.40 23.12
C ALA A 192 9.60 18.81 22.44
N VAL A 193 9.46 18.27 21.22
CA VAL A 193 10.61 17.72 20.47
C VAL A 193 11.58 18.81 20.03
N ASP A 194 11.07 19.97 19.62
CA ASP A 194 11.91 21.10 19.20
C ASP A 194 12.65 21.73 20.39
N THR A 195 12.01 21.83 21.57
CA THR A 195 12.68 22.28 22.81
C THR A 195 13.79 21.33 23.25
N ALA A 196 13.69 20.04 22.92
CA ALA A 196 14.76 19.07 23.12
C ALA A 196 15.88 19.13 22.06
N GLY A 197 15.86 20.13 21.17
CA GLY A 197 16.90 20.39 20.16
C GLY A 197 16.80 19.52 18.89
N ILE A 198 15.69 18.80 18.69
CA ILE A 198 15.50 17.92 17.54
C ILE A 198 14.66 18.62 16.47
N SER A 199 15.15 18.66 15.24
CA SER A 199 14.42 19.27 14.13
C SER A 199 13.17 18.45 13.75
N VAL A 200 12.00 18.97 14.11
CA VAL A 200 10.68 18.45 13.73
C VAL A 200 10.53 18.35 12.21
N VAL A 201 10.99 19.37 11.49
CA VAL A 201 10.93 19.44 10.02
C VAL A 201 11.69 18.28 9.38
N ARG A 202 12.93 18.01 9.81
CA ARG A 202 13.73 16.89 9.28
C ARG A 202 13.08 15.54 9.57
N MET A 203 12.51 15.36 10.76
CA MET A 203 11.80 14.13 11.13
C MET A 203 10.57 13.90 10.26
N ARG A 204 9.79 14.95 10.01
CA ARG A 204 8.62 14.93 9.12
C ARG A 204 9.00 14.59 7.68
N TYR A 205 10.05 15.20 7.12
CA TYR A 205 10.53 14.86 5.78
C TYR A 205 11.09 13.44 5.66
N ALA A 206 11.79 12.95 6.69
CA ALA A 206 12.25 11.56 6.72
C ALA A 206 11.07 10.57 6.70
N ALA A 207 9.98 10.89 7.43
CA ALA A 207 8.75 10.12 7.39
C ALA A 207 8.12 10.09 5.99
N MET A 208 8.06 11.25 5.33
CA MET A 208 7.55 11.38 3.97
C MET A 208 8.38 10.58 2.95
N LEU A 209 9.70 10.55 3.12
CA LEU A 209 10.57 9.74 2.25
C LEU A 209 10.32 8.23 2.44
N ILE A 210 10.21 7.76 3.69
CA ILE A 210 9.87 6.36 3.99
C ILE A 210 8.48 6.01 3.43
N ALA A 211 7.50 6.89 3.61
CA ALA A 211 6.16 6.71 3.05
C ALA A 211 6.19 6.64 1.51
N GLY A 212 6.99 7.48 0.86
CA GLY A 212 7.20 7.46 -0.59
C GLY A 212 7.79 6.14 -1.07
N ILE A 213 8.80 5.60 -0.38
CA ILE A 213 9.40 4.30 -0.72
C ILE A 213 8.37 3.18 -0.57
N LEU A 214 7.65 3.13 0.54
CA LEU A 214 6.67 2.09 0.83
C LEU A 214 5.48 2.12 -0.16
N CYS A 215 4.91 3.29 -0.44
CA CYS A 215 3.89 3.44 -1.49
C CYS A 215 4.44 3.13 -2.88
N GLY A 216 5.71 3.44 -3.12
CA GLY A 216 6.35 3.13 -4.40
C GLY A 216 6.42 1.61 -4.61
N LEU A 217 6.85 0.85 -3.59
CA LEU A 217 6.83 -0.61 -3.65
C LEU A 217 5.41 -1.16 -3.89
N ALA A 218 4.39 -0.54 -3.29
CA ALA A 218 2.99 -0.93 -3.51
C ALA A 218 2.55 -0.75 -4.97
N GLY A 219 2.88 0.39 -5.59
CA GLY A 219 2.56 0.66 -6.99
C GLY A 219 3.35 -0.21 -7.96
N VAL A 220 4.67 -0.38 -7.73
CA VAL A 220 5.52 -1.31 -8.49
C VAL A 220 4.92 -2.72 -8.44
N TYR A 221 4.54 -3.21 -7.26
CA TYR A 221 3.89 -4.51 -7.12
C TYR A 221 2.60 -4.61 -7.93
N LEU A 222 1.79 -3.56 -7.89
CA LEU A 222 0.48 -3.56 -8.53
C LEU A 222 0.56 -3.68 -10.07
N SER A 223 1.52 -3.00 -10.73
CA SER A 223 1.65 -3.06 -12.19
C SER A 223 2.59 -4.15 -12.72
N THR A 224 3.65 -4.49 -11.97
CA THR A 224 4.70 -5.42 -12.42
C THR A 224 4.68 -6.79 -11.72
N GLY A 225 4.00 -6.92 -10.58
CA GLY A 225 3.87 -8.19 -9.86
C GLY A 225 2.50 -8.81 -10.05
N LEU A 226 1.48 -8.13 -9.52
CA LEU A 226 0.08 -8.52 -9.58
C LEU A 226 -0.48 -8.38 -11.00
N GLY A 227 -0.28 -7.20 -11.60
CA GLY A 227 -0.61 -6.93 -13.00
C GLY A 227 0.48 -7.36 -13.97
N ALA A 228 0.19 -7.14 -15.26
CA ALA A 228 1.14 -7.34 -16.36
C ALA A 228 1.25 -6.06 -17.20
N GLY A 229 1.30 -4.90 -16.54
CA GLY A 229 1.28 -3.58 -17.19
C GLY A 229 0.44 -2.56 -16.43
N PHE A 230 0.47 -1.31 -16.88
CA PHE A 230 -0.31 -0.21 -16.31
C PHE A 230 -1.69 -0.08 -16.94
N GLY A 231 -2.70 0.19 -16.11
CA GLY A 231 -4.04 0.56 -16.52
C GLY A 231 -4.52 1.83 -15.81
N LYS A 232 -5.46 2.55 -16.43
CA LYS A 232 -6.06 3.74 -15.83
C LYS A 232 -6.64 3.42 -14.46
N GLU A 233 -6.40 4.29 -13.49
CA GLU A 233 -6.94 4.18 -12.13
C GLU A 233 -6.71 2.81 -11.48
N MET A 234 -5.62 2.11 -11.84
CA MET A 234 -5.38 0.74 -11.35
C MET A 234 -5.14 0.66 -9.83
N SER A 235 -4.76 1.77 -9.19
CA SER A 235 -4.73 1.87 -7.73
C SER A 235 -6.11 1.62 -7.13
N ALA A 236 -7.19 2.04 -7.80
CA ALA A 236 -8.58 1.71 -7.52
C ALA A 236 -9.01 1.93 -6.07
N GLY A 237 -8.54 3.01 -5.45
CA GLY A 237 -8.89 3.38 -4.07
C GLY A 237 -8.11 2.61 -3.00
N ARG A 238 -7.12 1.79 -3.36
CA ARG A 238 -6.30 1.02 -2.41
C ARG A 238 -5.54 1.89 -1.41
N GLY A 239 -5.17 3.11 -1.78
CA GLY A 239 -4.60 4.10 -0.86
C GLY A 239 -5.59 4.52 0.23
N TYR A 240 -6.87 4.70 -0.11
CA TYR A 240 -7.91 5.01 0.87
C TYR A 240 -8.25 3.81 1.76
N ILE A 241 -8.29 2.60 1.19
CA ILE A 241 -8.47 1.36 1.95
C ILE A 241 -7.31 1.16 2.93
N ALA A 242 -6.08 1.48 2.52
CA ALA A 242 -4.91 1.40 3.39
C ALA A 242 -4.99 2.38 4.58
N LEU A 243 -5.52 3.59 4.39
CA LEU A 243 -5.80 4.52 5.50
C LEU A 243 -6.88 3.98 6.44
N ALA A 244 -7.95 3.38 5.90
CA ALA A 244 -8.94 2.70 6.73
C ALA A 244 -8.30 1.58 7.55
N ALA A 245 -7.47 0.73 6.92
CA ALA A 245 -6.72 -0.32 7.59
C ALA A 245 -5.78 0.21 8.67
N LEU A 246 -5.17 1.39 8.48
CA LEU A 246 -4.33 2.04 9.49
C LEU A 246 -5.11 2.39 10.76
N ILE A 247 -6.36 2.84 10.61
CA ILE A 247 -7.28 3.12 11.73
C ILE A 247 -7.59 1.82 12.49
N PHE A 248 -7.95 0.73 11.79
CA PHE A 248 -8.13 -0.60 12.41
C PHE A 248 -6.87 -1.07 13.14
N ALA A 249 -5.70 -0.77 12.55
CA ALA A 249 -4.41 -1.14 13.10
C ALA A 249 -4.00 -0.33 14.33
N LYS A 250 -4.73 0.73 14.69
CA LYS A 250 -4.39 1.65 15.80
C LYS A 250 -2.94 2.12 15.72
N TRP A 251 -2.47 2.39 14.49
CA TRP A 251 -1.09 2.78 14.20
C TRP A 251 -0.03 1.82 14.78
N ARG A 252 -0.26 0.50 14.68
CA ARG A 252 0.70 -0.56 15.08
C ARG A 252 1.02 -1.48 13.90
N PRO A 253 2.30 -1.75 13.57
CA PRO A 253 2.70 -2.54 12.39
C PRO A 253 2.09 -3.95 12.33
N TRP A 254 2.10 -4.69 13.44
CA TRP A 254 1.55 -6.05 13.47
C TRP A 254 0.03 -6.09 13.26
N TYR A 255 -0.66 -5.04 13.71
CA TYR A 255 -2.10 -4.91 13.53
C TYR A 255 -2.40 -4.43 12.10
N ALA A 256 -1.49 -3.68 11.47
CA ALA A 256 -1.59 -3.32 10.05
C ALA A 256 -1.58 -4.57 9.17
N LEU A 257 -0.68 -5.54 9.45
CA LEU A 257 -0.68 -6.84 8.77
C LEU A 257 -2.04 -7.55 8.88
N GLY A 258 -2.59 -7.67 10.10
CA GLY A 258 -3.88 -8.31 10.32
C GLY A 258 -5.04 -7.58 9.62
N ALA A 259 -5.07 -6.24 9.72
CA ALA A 259 -6.11 -5.43 9.08
C ALA A 259 -6.06 -5.57 7.55
N THR A 260 -4.89 -5.41 6.93
CA THR A 260 -4.77 -5.49 5.46
C THR A 260 -4.96 -6.90 4.94
N MET A 261 -4.60 -7.93 5.71
CA MET A 261 -4.93 -9.33 5.38
C MET A 261 -6.43 -9.57 5.40
N LEU A 262 -7.16 -9.00 6.36
CA LEU A 262 -8.63 -9.05 6.38
C LEU A 262 -9.21 -8.39 5.11
N PHE A 263 -8.76 -7.18 4.77
CA PHE A 263 -9.21 -6.51 3.54
C PHE A 263 -8.91 -7.33 2.28
N GLY A 264 -7.68 -7.86 2.16
CA GLY A 264 -7.29 -8.71 1.03
C GLY A 264 -8.08 -10.01 0.97
N LEU A 265 -8.41 -10.62 2.12
CA LEU A 265 -9.27 -11.80 2.19
C LEU A 265 -10.69 -11.52 1.70
N LEU A 266 -11.28 -10.40 2.12
CA LEU A 266 -12.61 -10.01 1.66
C LEU A 266 -12.62 -9.71 0.16
N GLU A 267 -11.58 -9.07 -0.36
CA GLU A 267 -11.41 -8.84 -1.80
C GLU A 267 -11.22 -10.16 -2.56
N ALA A 268 -10.46 -11.12 -2.02
CA ALA A 268 -10.29 -12.45 -2.60
C ALA A 268 -11.61 -13.25 -2.65
N VAL A 269 -12.40 -13.20 -1.58
CA VAL A 269 -13.72 -13.82 -1.51
C VAL A 269 -14.68 -13.17 -2.51
N ALA A 270 -14.71 -11.84 -2.58
CA ALA A 270 -15.52 -11.09 -3.55
C ALA A 270 -15.15 -11.45 -5.00
N ASN A 271 -13.86 -11.61 -5.28
CA ASN A 271 -13.37 -11.98 -6.61
C ASN A 271 -13.65 -13.45 -6.96
N ARG A 272 -13.68 -14.36 -5.98
CA ARG A 272 -13.98 -15.78 -6.21
C ARG A 272 -15.48 -16.02 -6.42
N TYR A 273 -16.32 -15.33 -5.67
CA TYR A 273 -17.78 -15.53 -5.66
C TYR A 273 -18.51 -14.34 -6.29
N GLN A 274 -18.29 -14.11 -7.59
CA GLN A 274 -18.86 -12.95 -8.28
C GLN A 274 -20.38 -13.04 -8.47
N ASN A 275 -20.90 -14.23 -8.79
CA ASN A 275 -22.34 -14.48 -8.97
C ASN A 275 -22.75 -15.65 -8.09
N ILE A 276 -23.37 -15.36 -6.95
CA ILE A 276 -23.96 -16.40 -6.10
C ILE A 276 -25.42 -16.54 -6.52
N ASP A 277 -25.73 -17.65 -7.18
CA ASP A 277 -27.11 -18.04 -7.47
C ASP A 277 -27.71 -18.73 -6.25
N LEU A 278 -28.66 -18.07 -5.60
CA LEU A 278 -29.39 -18.60 -4.44
C LEU A 278 -30.71 -19.29 -4.85
N GLY A 279 -30.87 -19.69 -6.12
CA GLY A 279 -32.01 -20.46 -6.60
C GLY A 279 -33.31 -19.65 -6.77
N GLY A 280 -33.22 -18.33 -6.71
CA GLY A 280 -34.35 -17.38 -6.87
C GLY A 280 -33.93 -15.91 -6.88
N PHE A 281 -32.73 -15.60 -6.42
CA PHE A 281 -32.11 -14.28 -6.50
C PHE A 281 -30.62 -14.45 -6.80
N ILE A 282 -30.13 -13.81 -7.87
CA ILE A 282 -28.71 -13.76 -8.19
C ILE A 282 -28.13 -12.54 -7.49
N VAL A 283 -27.21 -12.77 -6.55
CA VAL A 283 -26.49 -11.67 -5.90
C VAL A 283 -25.59 -11.03 -6.96
N PRO A 284 -25.77 -9.73 -7.27
CA PRO A 284 -24.99 -9.08 -8.31
C PRO A 284 -23.54 -8.87 -7.87
N VAL A 285 -22.61 -8.88 -8.83
CA VAL A 285 -21.17 -8.67 -8.60
C VAL A 285 -20.90 -7.38 -7.82
N GLN A 286 -21.69 -6.32 -8.05
CA GLN A 286 -21.56 -5.03 -7.35
C GLN A 286 -21.79 -5.18 -5.83
N PHE A 287 -22.69 -6.07 -5.42
CA PHE A 287 -22.90 -6.35 -3.99
C PHE A 287 -21.70 -7.08 -3.39
N MET A 288 -21.14 -8.05 -4.12
CA MET A 288 -19.94 -8.76 -3.70
C MET A 288 -18.72 -7.83 -3.62
N GLN A 289 -18.59 -6.90 -4.56
CA GLN A 289 -17.56 -5.86 -4.54
C GLN A 289 -17.76 -4.84 -3.42
N ALA A 290 -19.00 -4.62 -2.97
CA ALA A 290 -19.30 -3.78 -1.81
C ALA A 290 -18.98 -4.45 -0.47
N LEU A 291 -18.82 -5.79 -0.46
CA LEU A 291 -18.66 -6.59 0.75
C LEU A 291 -17.49 -6.16 1.65
N PRO A 292 -16.27 -5.87 1.13
CA PRO A 292 -15.18 -5.35 1.96
C PRO A 292 -15.59 -4.07 2.69
N TYR A 293 -16.23 -3.13 2.01
CA TYR A 293 -16.63 -1.83 2.58
C TYR A 293 -17.76 -1.95 3.60
N ILE A 294 -18.78 -2.77 3.31
CA ILE A 294 -19.90 -3.03 4.23
C ILE A 294 -19.37 -3.64 5.53
N LEU A 295 -18.53 -4.68 5.41
CA LEU A 295 -17.95 -5.32 6.58
C LEU A 295 -17.05 -4.37 7.37
N THR A 296 -16.32 -3.49 6.67
CA THR A 296 -15.51 -2.44 7.28
C THR A 296 -16.35 -1.54 8.19
N VAL A 297 -17.51 -1.08 7.71
CA VAL A 297 -18.43 -0.25 8.49
C VAL A 297 -18.92 -1.01 9.74
N ILE A 298 -19.32 -2.27 9.57
CA ILE A 298 -19.81 -3.11 10.68
C ILE A 298 -18.72 -3.31 11.73
N ILE A 299 -17.49 -3.64 11.32
CA ILE A 299 -16.38 -3.89 12.25
C ILE A 299 -16.00 -2.59 12.96
N LEU A 300 -15.90 -1.47 12.24
CA LEU A 300 -15.53 -0.19 12.84
C LEU A 300 -16.58 0.30 13.83
N ALA A 301 -17.87 0.18 13.48
CA ALA A 301 -18.98 0.56 14.34
C ALA A 301 -19.11 -0.36 15.57
N GLY A 302 -18.83 -1.66 15.43
CA GLY A 302 -19.10 -2.65 16.47
C GLY A 302 -17.93 -3.03 17.38
N PHE A 303 -16.70 -3.12 16.86
CA PHE A 303 -15.65 -3.95 17.49
C PHE A 303 -14.28 -3.27 17.68
N VAL A 304 -13.97 -2.18 16.97
CA VAL A 304 -12.61 -1.60 16.98
C VAL A 304 -12.32 -0.81 18.27
N GLY A 305 -13.35 -0.35 18.97
CA GLY A 305 -13.21 0.53 20.14
C GLY A 305 -12.59 1.88 19.76
N LYS A 306 -12.12 2.64 20.76
CA LYS A 306 -11.53 3.98 20.51
C LYS A 306 -10.20 3.88 19.75
N ALA A 307 -10.17 4.42 18.54
CA ALA A 307 -8.95 4.69 17.78
C ALA A 307 -8.51 6.13 18.09
N ILE A 308 -7.32 6.30 18.68
CA ILE A 308 -6.78 7.62 19.04
C ILE A 308 -5.65 7.93 18.05
N PRO A 309 -5.87 8.83 17.08
CA PRO A 309 -4.81 9.27 16.18
C PRO A 309 -3.76 10.11 16.93
N PRO A 310 -2.56 10.30 16.36
CA PRO A 310 -1.55 11.21 16.90
C PRO A 310 -2.11 12.63 17.06
N ARG A 311 -1.90 13.24 18.24
CA ARG A 311 -2.56 14.50 18.62
C ARG A 311 -2.23 15.69 17.72
N ALA A 312 -1.01 15.75 17.20
CA ALA A 312 -0.59 16.81 16.29
C ALA A 312 -0.84 16.48 14.80
N GLY A 313 -1.58 15.41 14.52
CA GLY A 313 -1.97 15.01 13.16
C GLY A 313 -2.83 16.08 12.49
N GLY A 314 -2.58 16.33 11.20
CA GLY A 314 -3.36 17.27 10.40
C GLY A 314 -3.02 18.74 10.60
N GLN A 315 -2.19 19.10 11.58
CA GLN A 315 -1.84 20.50 11.88
C GLN A 315 -0.42 20.87 11.42
N PRO A 316 -0.24 22.00 10.70
CA PRO A 316 1.08 22.52 10.40
C PRO A 316 1.84 22.91 11.68
N TYR A 317 3.13 22.57 11.76
CA TYR A 317 3.97 22.96 12.89
C TYR A 317 4.56 24.36 12.66
N VAL A 318 4.39 25.23 13.64
CA VAL A 318 5.00 26.57 13.69
C VAL A 318 5.99 26.58 14.84
N LYS A 319 7.26 26.84 14.52
CA LYS A 319 8.31 27.00 15.53
C LYS A 319 8.08 28.30 16.30
N GLU A 320 7.92 28.20 17.62
CA GLU A 320 7.96 29.37 18.51
C GLU A 320 9.36 29.99 18.43
N ARG A 321 9.40 31.31 18.20
CA ARG A 321 10.62 32.09 18.10
C ARG A 321 11.03 32.61 19.46
#